data_AF-A0AAW4IR10-F1
#
_entry.id   AF-A0AAW4IR10-F1
#
_cell.length_a   1.000
_cell.length_b   1.000
_cell.length_c   1.000
_cell.angle_alpha   90.00
_cell.angle_beta   90.00
_cell.angle_gamma   90.00
#
_symmetry.space_group_name_H-M   'P 1'
#
loop_
_entity.id
_entity.type
_entity.pdbx_description
1 polymer ?
#
loop_
_entity_poly.entity_id
_entity_poly.type
_entity_poly.pdbx_seq_one_letter_code
_entity_poly.pdbx_strand_id
1 'polypeptide(L)'
;MSDVLLTQPNRSHQPVNIIYTGVAGTGKTYRLLQIAQQYTDDLPTADDEALLAQLLQDLSWREVLCLIFLQMRKSQQDLLKVPEIVAHPFFVAKAAKNARDKNLSSTAWLALRRHSPADSRTVSCDNRASQAYFDKDESGAWYLLPDSIELLEGLSQQLDEFEQAQHDNSARQQAFSQQRFSMVSFHQAYGYEEFVEGIRPVMTSANTATNAAGLQMQYGIQDGAFLLLCQRAARDPKQRYAMLIDEINRANVSRVFGELLSLIEPDKRTDMTNAMTVKLAYSGRTFSIPANVDIYATMNTQDHSLAPLDMALRRRFRFVDCPPQPELLPSIETGHSADSAEPVATIALDKLLSGLNQRITQTLGSEAQLGHAFLWAIESLEHLQRALAEQIIPQLAQAAGGQVAVLQYIFQDDEQPLAMQFIQDSQALLAGSRPTQTATQNDSAAGYLGHDSFFGQPHSALGAGGYRINADLIAGTGAFAQAAIYQRLY
;
A
#
# COMPACT_ATOMS: atom_id res chain seq x y z
N MET A 1 -13.05 17.11 19.73
CA MET A 1 -12.96 18.46 19.13
C MET A 1 -12.03 18.36 17.93
N SER A 2 -12.50 17.71 16.87
CA SER A 2 -13.24 18.29 15.73
C SER A 2 -12.30 18.75 14.62
N ASP A 3 -12.00 17.77 13.75
CA ASP A 3 -11.77 17.84 12.30
C ASP A 3 -12.13 19.17 11.63
N VAL A 4 -11.19 20.11 11.63
CA VAL A 4 -11.23 21.26 10.72
C VAL A 4 -9.81 21.61 10.29
N LEU A 5 -9.22 20.85 9.36
CA LEU A 5 -8.05 21.34 8.59
C LEU A 5 -7.89 20.68 7.21
N LEU A 6 -8.91 19.98 6.70
CA LEU A 6 -8.88 19.38 5.36
C LEU A 6 -10.03 19.95 4.55
N THR A 7 -9.72 20.45 3.35
CA THR A 7 -10.58 21.11 2.34
C THR A 7 -10.69 22.65 2.39
N GLN A 8 -9.68 23.35 1.86
CA GLN A 8 -9.88 24.57 1.05
C GLN A 8 -8.76 24.73 0.00
N PRO A 9 -9.07 24.81 -1.30
CA PRO A 9 -8.11 25.16 -2.34
C PRO A 9 -8.10 26.69 -2.52
N ASN A 10 -6.99 27.33 -2.10
CA ASN A 10 -6.56 28.73 -2.31
C ASN A 10 -6.26 29.48 -1.01
N ARG A 11 -5.03 29.29 -0.51
CA ARG A 11 -4.25 30.31 0.20
C ARG A 11 -2.81 30.22 -0.28
N SER A 12 -2.02 31.28 -0.14
CA SER A 12 -0.56 31.25 -0.27
C SER A 12 0.03 30.15 0.63
N HIS A 13 0.30 28.97 0.09
CA HIS A 13 0.71 27.83 0.91
C HIS A 13 2.23 27.83 1.10
N GLN A 14 2.65 27.92 2.36
CA GLN A 14 4.05 27.75 2.73
C GLN A 14 4.49 26.29 2.59
N PRO A 15 5.76 26.04 2.26
CA PRO A 15 6.33 24.70 2.25
C PRO A 15 6.25 24.06 3.64
N VAL A 16 6.01 22.75 3.66
CA VAL A 16 5.80 21.97 4.88
C VAL A 16 6.98 21.04 5.14
N ASN A 17 7.45 21.01 6.39
CA ASN A 17 8.41 20.04 6.92
C ASN A 17 7.84 19.39 8.18
N ILE A 18 7.49 18.11 8.12
CA ILE A 18 6.89 17.38 9.25
C ILE A 18 7.63 16.06 9.47
N ILE A 19 7.93 15.75 10.74
CA ILE A 19 8.37 14.42 11.19
C ILE A 19 7.26 13.84 12.07
N TYR A 20 6.72 12.70 11.66
CA TYR A 20 5.80 11.90 12.45
C TYR A 20 6.59 11.00 13.41
N THR A 21 6.35 11.17 14.71
CA THR A 21 7.08 10.49 15.79
C THR A 21 6.19 9.50 16.51
N GLY A 22 6.76 8.41 17.01
CA GLY A 22 6.04 7.51 17.91
C GLY A 22 6.63 6.11 17.92
N VAL A 23 6.09 5.28 18.81
CA VAL A 23 6.51 3.89 18.99
C VAL A 23 6.20 3.02 17.77
N ALA A 24 6.78 1.82 17.71
CA ALA A 24 6.50 0.88 16.64
C ALA A 24 4.99 0.54 16.59
N GLY A 25 4.46 0.44 15.36
CA GLY A 25 3.07 0.02 15.14
C GLY A 25 2.00 1.09 15.30
N THR A 26 2.33 2.38 15.38
CA THR A 26 1.32 3.48 15.43
C THR A 26 0.86 3.99 14.06
N GLY A 27 1.18 3.27 12.98
CA GLY A 27 0.69 3.60 11.63
C GLY A 27 1.43 4.75 10.91
N LYS A 28 2.63 5.14 11.37
CA LYS A 28 3.40 6.26 10.79
C LYS A 28 3.70 6.09 9.30
N THR A 29 4.20 4.91 8.89
CA THR A 29 4.47 4.60 7.48
C THR A 29 3.19 4.57 6.65
N TYR A 30 2.10 4.02 7.20
CA TYR A 30 0.78 4.07 6.57
C TYR A 30 0.31 5.51 6.33
N ARG A 31 0.54 6.41 7.28
CA ARG A 31 0.27 7.85 7.12
C ARG A 31 1.11 8.49 6.01
N LEU A 32 2.39 8.11 5.84
CA LEU A 32 3.18 8.57 4.68
C LEU A 32 2.58 8.09 3.36
N LEU A 33 2.08 6.85 3.29
CA LEU A 33 1.43 6.31 2.10
C LEU A 33 0.12 7.06 1.78
N GLN A 34 -0.68 7.40 2.78
CA GLN A 34 -1.86 8.26 2.59
C GLN A 34 -1.49 9.64 2.06
N ILE A 35 -0.38 10.21 2.54
CA ILE A 35 0.14 11.48 2.01
C ILE A 35 0.57 11.28 0.54
N ALA A 36 1.27 10.20 0.21
CA ALA A 36 1.71 9.92 -1.17
C ALA A 36 0.54 9.92 -2.18
N GLN A 37 -0.61 9.39 -1.78
CA GLN A 37 -1.83 9.41 -2.61
C GLN A 37 -2.28 10.83 -2.95
N GLN A 38 -2.12 11.80 -2.05
CA GLN A 38 -2.47 13.22 -2.29
C GLN A 38 -1.54 13.90 -3.32
N TYR A 39 -0.35 13.35 -3.54
CA TYR A 39 0.63 13.82 -4.53
C TYR A 39 0.62 12.96 -5.80
N THR A 40 -0.40 12.13 -5.97
CA THR A 40 -0.59 11.29 -7.16
C THR A 40 -1.83 11.77 -7.87
N ASP A 41 -1.67 12.27 -9.09
CA ASP A 41 -2.82 12.53 -9.96
C ASP A 41 -3.08 11.30 -10.83
N ASP A 42 -4.35 10.90 -10.84
CA ASP A 42 -4.89 10.12 -11.94
C ASP A 42 -5.07 11.08 -13.11
N LEU A 43 -4.26 10.94 -14.16
CA LEU A 43 -4.40 11.76 -15.35
C LEU A 43 -5.80 11.52 -15.97
N PRO A 44 -6.56 12.57 -16.32
CA PRO A 44 -7.85 12.39 -16.95
C PRO A 44 -7.65 11.71 -18.31
N THR A 45 -8.17 10.50 -18.45
CA THR A 45 -8.31 9.82 -19.74
C THR A 45 -9.37 10.53 -20.57
N ALA A 46 -9.28 10.45 -21.90
CA ALA A 46 -10.47 10.72 -22.71
C ALA A 46 -11.56 9.75 -22.24
N ASP A 47 -12.71 10.26 -21.82
CA ASP A 47 -13.82 9.42 -21.38
C ASP A 47 -14.22 8.48 -22.53
N ASP A 48 -14.22 7.18 -22.27
CA ASP A 48 -14.58 6.16 -23.27
C ASP A 48 -16.01 6.39 -23.78
N GLU A 49 -16.89 6.96 -22.95
CA GLU A 49 -18.23 7.39 -23.36
C GLU A 49 -18.17 8.58 -24.34
N ALA A 50 -17.24 9.51 -24.17
CA ALA A 50 -17.05 10.65 -25.07
C ALA A 50 -16.46 10.22 -26.42
N LEU A 51 -15.50 9.28 -26.42
CA LEU A 51 -14.97 8.68 -27.66
C LEU A 51 -16.07 7.95 -28.43
N LEU A 52 -16.91 7.19 -27.73
CA LEU A 52 -18.06 6.51 -28.32
C LEU A 52 -19.09 7.51 -28.89
N ALA A 53 -19.36 8.59 -28.15
CA ALA A 53 -20.29 9.64 -28.60
C ALA A 53 -19.78 10.37 -29.87
N GLN A 54 -18.47 10.55 -29.99
CA GLN A 54 -17.81 11.13 -31.16
C GLN A 54 -17.88 10.19 -32.37
N LEU A 55 -17.56 8.91 -32.21
CA LEU A 55 -17.67 7.90 -33.28
C LEU A 55 -19.10 7.85 -33.85
N LEU A 56 -20.10 7.89 -32.98
CA LEU A 56 -21.51 7.77 -33.36
C LEU A 56 -22.13 9.11 -33.84
N GLN A 57 -21.37 10.19 -33.91
CA GLN A 57 -21.93 11.54 -34.05
C GLN A 57 -22.73 11.74 -35.32
N ASP A 58 -22.14 11.41 -36.46
CA ASP A 58 -22.70 11.66 -37.79
C ASP A 58 -23.20 10.38 -38.48
N LEU A 59 -23.18 9.24 -37.78
CA LEU A 59 -23.57 7.95 -38.34
C LEU A 59 -25.09 7.75 -38.36
N SER A 60 -25.59 7.19 -39.45
CA SER A 60 -26.98 6.72 -39.60
C SER A 60 -27.20 5.38 -38.89
N TRP A 61 -28.46 4.99 -38.66
CA TRP A 61 -28.80 3.68 -38.08
C TRP A 61 -28.23 2.51 -38.90
N ARG A 62 -28.15 2.66 -40.23
CA ARG A 62 -27.52 1.68 -41.12
C ARG A 62 -26.03 1.53 -40.80
N GLU A 63 -25.32 2.64 -40.68
CA GLU A 63 -23.86 2.64 -40.47
C GLU A 63 -23.50 2.15 -39.08
N VAL A 64 -24.30 2.48 -38.05
CA VAL A 64 -24.15 1.91 -36.71
C VAL A 64 -24.36 0.40 -36.71
N LEU A 65 -25.35 -0.12 -37.46
CA LEU A 65 -25.52 -1.56 -37.63
C LEU A 65 -24.32 -2.19 -38.35
N CYS A 66 -23.81 -1.57 -39.42
CA CYS A 66 -22.59 -2.04 -40.08
C CYS A 66 -21.39 -2.09 -39.11
N LEU A 67 -21.19 -1.07 -38.27
CA LEU A 67 -20.12 -1.06 -37.26
C LEU A 67 -20.24 -2.23 -36.27
N ILE A 68 -21.46 -2.53 -35.80
CA ILE A 68 -21.71 -3.66 -34.89
C ILE A 68 -21.30 -4.98 -35.57
N PHE A 69 -21.71 -5.19 -36.83
CA PHE A 69 -21.32 -6.39 -37.57
C PHE A 69 -19.82 -6.47 -37.82
N LEU A 70 -19.17 -5.36 -38.16
CA LEU A 70 -17.71 -5.30 -38.36
C LEU A 70 -16.95 -5.63 -37.07
N GLN A 71 -17.38 -5.10 -35.93
CA GLN A 71 -16.77 -5.37 -34.63
C GLN A 71 -16.96 -6.83 -34.18
N MET A 72 -18.17 -7.36 -34.30
CA MET A 72 -18.47 -8.75 -33.93
C MET A 72 -17.74 -9.75 -34.83
N ARG A 73 -17.57 -9.43 -36.11
CA ARG A 73 -16.78 -10.24 -37.05
C ARG A 73 -15.31 -10.34 -36.69
N LYS A 74 -14.69 -9.25 -36.19
CA LYS A 74 -13.32 -9.32 -35.63
C LYS A 74 -13.22 -10.29 -34.45
N SER A 75 -14.30 -10.45 -33.70
CA SER A 75 -14.43 -11.40 -32.59
C SER A 75 -14.90 -12.81 -33.03
N GLN A 76 -14.83 -13.11 -34.34
CA GLN A 76 -15.28 -14.38 -34.95
C GLN A 76 -16.78 -14.67 -34.84
N GLN A 77 -17.61 -13.64 -34.67
CA GLN A 77 -19.07 -13.75 -34.65
C GLN A 77 -19.72 -13.03 -35.84
N ASP A 78 -20.08 -13.81 -36.87
CA ASP A 78 -20.67 -13.29 -38.12
C ASP A 78 -22.21 -13.26 -38.12
N LEU A 79 -22.85 -13.99 -37.20
CA LEU A 79 -24.30 -14.14 -37.09
C LEU A 79 -24.81 -13.48 -35.81
N LEU A 80 -25.72 -12.51 -35.94
CA LEU A 80 -26.29 -11.77 -34.82
C LEU A 80 -27.81 -11.79 -34.82
N LYS A 81 -28.41 -12.02 -33.65
CA LYS A 81 -29.87 -11.88 -33.47
C LYS A 81 -30.23 -10.45 -33.07
N VAL A 82 -31.46 -10.03 -33.37
CA VAL A 82 -31.95 -8.67 -33.04
C VAL A 82 -31.78 -8.31 -31.55
N PRO A 83 -32.02 -9.21 -30.56
CA PRO A 83 -31.75 -8.91 -29.16
C PRO A 83 -30.28 -8.61 -28.85
N GLU A 84 -29.34 -9.29 -29.52
CA GLU A 84 -27.89 -9.08 -29.34
C GLU A 84 -27.47 -7.73 -29.94
N ILE A 85 -28.02 -7.38 -31.11
CA ILE A 85 -27.79 -6.08 -31.75
C ILE A 85 -28.27 -4.93 -30.87
N VAL A 86 -29.46 -5.06 -30.26
CA VAL A 86 -30.03 -4.02 -29.40
C VAL A 86 -29.29 -3.88 -28.08
N ALA A 87 -28.71 -4.97 -27.56
CA ALA A 87 -27.90 -4.97 -26.35
C ALA A 87 -26.48 -4.42 -26.58
N HIS A 88 -26.03 -4.28 -27.83
CA HIS A 88 -24.68 -3.84 -28.15
C HIS A 88 -24.43 -2.37 -27.73
N PRO A 89 -23.27 -2.04 -27.12
CA PRO A 89 -22.96 -0.68 -26.64
C PRO A 89 -23.17 0.42 -27.68
N PHE A 90 -22.78 0.19 -28.94
CA PHE A 90 -22.95 1.16 -30.04
C PHE A 90 -24.44 1.45 -30.34
N PHE A 91 -25.30 0.44 -30.24
CA PHE A 91 -26.74 0.60 -30.48
C PHE A 91 -27.41 1.36 -29.34
N VAL A 92 -27.07 0.99 -28.10
CA VAL A 92 -27.58 1.65 -26.88
C VAL A 92 -27.18 3.12 -26.84
N ALA A 93 -25.91 3.44 -27.11
CA ALA A 93 -25.41 4.81 -27.14
C ALA A 93 -26.10 5.65 -28.23
N LYS A 94 -26.33 5.07 -29.43
CA LYS A 94 -27.08 5.76 -30.49
C LYS A 94 -28.56 5.97 -30.15
N ALA A 95 -29.18 5.01 -29.48
CA ALA A 95 -30.57 5.11 -29.01
C ALA A 95 -30.73 6.20 -27.96
N ALA A 96 -29.82 6.24 -26.96
CA ALA A 96 -29.78 7.25 -25.92
C ALA A 96 -29.60 8.66 -26.51
N LYS A 97 -28.67 8.84 -27.45
CA LYS A 97 -28.43 10.12 -28.14
C LYS A 97 -29.66 10.61 -28.93
N ASN A 98 -30.42 9.69 -29.52
CA ASN A 98 -31.65 10.00 -30.25
C ASN A 98 -32.89 10.08 -29.34
N ALA A 99 -32.72 10.07 -28.02
CA ALA A 99 -33.79 10.06 -27.01
C ALA A 99 -34.84 8.97 -27.26
N ARG A 100 -34.41 7.76 -27.66
CA ARG A 100 -35.29 6.61 -27.89
C ARG A 100 -35.15 5.60 -26.75
N ASP A 101 -36.22 5.42 -26.00
CA ASP A 101 -36.32 4.50 -24.86
C ASP A 101 -37.23 3.28 -25.16
N LYS A 102 -38.04 3.33 -26.23
CA LYS A 102 -39.06 2.32 -26.57
C LYS A 102 -38.91 1.82 -28.01
N ASN A 103 -39.38 0.59 -28.26
CA ASN A 103 -39.41 -0.05 -29.59
C ASN A 103 -38.04 -0.16 -30.29
N LEU A 104 -36.98 -0.41 -29.52
CA LEU A 104 -35.61 -0.55 -30.01
C LEU A 104 -35.46 -1.74 -30.99
N SER A 105 -36.03 -2.89 -30.65
CA SER A 105 -36.01 -4.09 -31.51
C SER A 105 -36.73 -3.87 -32.84
N SER A 106 -37.84 -3.12 -32.83
CA SER A 106 -38.56 -2.74 -34.05
C SER A 106 -37.74 -1.78 -34.91
N THR A 107 -36.96 -0.89 -34.29
CA THR A 107 -36.06 0.05 -34.99
C THR A 107 -34.91 -0.69 -35.67
N ALA A 108 -34.24 -1.58 -34.94
CA ALA A 108 -33.17 -2.43 -35.49
C ALA A 108 -33.69 -3.28 -36.65
N TRP A 109 -34.82 -3.95 -36.44
CA TRP A 109 -35.43 -4.82 -37.46
C TRP A 109 -35.85 -4.06 -38.72
N LEU A 110 -36.42 -2.86 -38.58
CA LEU A 110 -36.81 -2.02 -39.73
C LEU A 110 -35.59 -1.54 -40.53
N ALA A 111 -34.51 -1.18 -39.85
CA ALA A 111 -33.28 -0.75 -40.49
C ALA A 111 -32.59 -1.91 -41.23
N LEU A 112 -32.53 -3.10 -40.62
CA LEU A 112 -32.03 -4.33 -41.26
C LEU A 112 -32.85 -4.68 -42.51
N ARG A 113 -34.18 -4.75 -42.37
CA ARG A 113 -35.12 -5.06 -43.47
C ARG A 113 -35.02 -4.06 -44.63
N ARG A 114 -34.84 -2.76 -44.35
CA ARG A 114 -34.73 -1.73 -45.39
C ARG A 114 -33.46 -1.89 -46.25
N HIS A 115 -32.42 -2.51 -45.71
CA HIS A 115 -31.11 -2.68 -46.35
C HIS A 115 -30.84 -4.15 -46.72
N SER A 116 -31.89 -4.94 -46.94
CA SER A 116 -31.81 -6.33 -47.41
C SER A 116 -32.00 -6.47 -48.91
N PRO A 117 -31.45 -7.54 -49.52
CA PRO A 117 -31.54 -7.77 -50.95
C PRO A 117 -32.99 -8.11 -51.36
N ALA A 118 -33.39 -7.67 -52.56
CA ALA A 118 -34.76 -7.82 -53.06
C ALA A 118 -35.13 -9.28 -53.39
N ASP A 119 -34.12 -10.12 -53.59
CA ASP A 119 -34.18 -11.55 -53.86
C ASP A 119 -33.92 -12.41 -52.60
N SER A 120 -33.89 -11.79 -51.41
CA SER A 120 -33.78 -12.53 -50.14
C SER A 120 -34.90 -13.57 -50.02
N ARG A 121 -34.52 -14.80 -49.65
CA ARG A 121 -35.46 -15.90 -49.43
C ARG A 121 -36.20 -15.79 -48.10
N THR A 122 -35.69 -14.97 -47.17
CA THR A 122 -36.10 -14.94 -45.76
C THR A 122 -36.64 -13.58 -45.32
N VAL A 123 -36.38 -12.51 -46.09
CA VAL A 123 -36.80 -11.12 -45.78
C VAL A 123 -37.59 -10.51 -46.94
N SER A 124 -38.89 -10.25 -46.74
CA SER A 124 -39.72 -9.53 -47.70
C SER A 124 -39.47 -8.03 -47.61
N CYS A 125 -39.07 -7.34 -48.69
CA CYS A 125 -38.76 -5.90 -48.69
C CYS A 125 -39.70 -5.09 -49.59
N ASP A 126 -40.48 -4.16 -49.00
CA ASP A 126 -41.47 -3.36 -49.74
C ASP A 126 -40.90 -2.05 -50.33
N ASN A 127 -39.73 -1.59 -49.89
CA ASN A 127 -39.18 -0.29 -50.29
C ASN A 127 -37.65 -0.34 -50.48
N ARG A 128 -37.18 0.08 -51.65
CA ARG A 128 -35.83 -0.20 -52.17
C ARG A 128 -34.80 0.80 -51.63
N ALA A 129 -33.85 0.34 -50.81
CA ALA A 129 -32.56 1.01 -50.72
C ALA A 129 -31.74 0.69 -51.99
N SER A 130 -30.91 1.63 -52.45
CA SER A 130 -30.06 1.43 -53.64
C SER A 130 -28.98 0.36 -53.45
N GLN A 131 -28.70 -0.02 -52.20
CA GLN A 131 -27.62 -0.92 -51.82
C GLN A 131 -28.03 -1.80 -50.63
N ALA A 132 -27.77 -3.10 -50.75
CA ALA A 132 -28.04 -4.10 -49.72
C ALA A 132 -26.77 -4.35 -48.89
N TYR A 133 -26.96 -4.47 -47.58
CA TYR A 133 -25.88 -4.69 -46.61
C TYR A 133 -26.13 -5.94 -45.75
N PHE A 134 -27.38 -6.27 -45.46
CA PHE A 134 -27.72 -7.32 -44.48
C PHE A 134 -28.67 -8.34 -45.08
N ASP A 135 -28.50 -9.60 -44.71
CA ASP A 135 -29.48 -10.64 -45.00
C ASP A 135 -29.65 -11.56 -43.79
N LYS A 136 -30.67 -12.41 -43.83
CA LYS A 136 -31.09 -13.23 -42.71
C LYS A 136 -31.03 -14.71 -43.08
N ASP A 137 -30.43 -15.52 -42.22
CA ASP A 137 -30.36 -16.95 -42.41
C ASP A 137 -31.68 -17.67 -42.02
N GLU A 138 -31.70 -18.99 -42.21
CA GLU A 138 -32.86 -19.83 -41.85
C GLU A 138 -33.07 -19.96 -40.33
N SER A 139 -32.03 -19.68 -39.52
CA SER A 139 -32.07 -19.76 -38.06
C SER A 139 -32.66 -18.51 -37.40
N GLY A 140 -32.81 -17.43 -38.17
CA GLY A 140 -33.34 -16.17 -37.69
C GLY A 140 -32.28 -15.12 -37.36
N ALA A 141 -31.00 -15.44 -37.57
CA ALA A 141 -29.87 -14.56 -37.37
C ALA A 141 -29.57 -13.74 -38.63
N TRP A 142 -29.03 -12.55 -38.42
CA TRP A 142 -28.64 -11.62 -39.47
C TRP A 142 -27.13 -11.68 -39.68
N TYR A 143 -26.71 -11.47 -40.92
CA TYR A 143 -25.30 -11.40 -41.30
C TYR A 143 -25.06 -10.26 -42.30
N LEU A 144 -23.81 -9.80 -42.36
CA LEU A 144 -23.35 -8.78 -43.31
C LEU A 144 -22.98 -9.46 -44.64
N LEU A 145 -23.49 -8.92 -45.76
CA LEU A 145 -23.24 -9.49 -47.08
C LEU A 145 -21.77 -9.34 -47.49
N PRO A 146 -21.12 -10.38 -48.07
CA PRO A 146 -19.73 -10.31 -48.50
C PRO A 146 -19.40 -9.11 -49.39
N ASP A 147 -20.23 -8.87 -50.40
CA ASP A 147 -20.06 -7.76 -51.37
C ASP A 147 -20.19 -6.39 -50.71
N SER A 148 -20.92 -6.31 -49.59
CA SER A 148 -21.12 -5.06 -48.86
C SER A 148 -19.91 -4.67 -48.01
N ILE A 149 -19.01 -5.60 -47.71
CA ILE A 149 -17.84 -5.38 -46.85
C ILE A 149 -16.82 -4.49 -47.55
N GLU A 150 -16.62 -4.68 -48.86
CA GLU A 150 -15.70 -3.85 -49.67
C GLU A 150 -16.12 -2.37 -49.68
N LEU A 151 -17.41 -2.10 -49.49
CA LEU A 151 -17.99 -0.76 -49.48
C LEU A 151 -17.93 -0.07 -48.11
N LEU A 152 -17.43 -0.78 -47.09
CA LEU A 152 -17.37 -0.33 -45.70
C LEU A 152 -15.95 -0.01 -45.23
N GLU A 153 -14.98 0.12 -46.16
CA GLU A 153 -13.57 0.41 -45.85
C GLU A 153 -13.42 1.64 -44.93
N GLY A 154 -14.14 2.74 -45.21
CA GLY A 154 -14.11 3.94 -44.37
C GLY A 154 -14.70 3.76 -42.97
N LEU A 155 -15.72 2.90 -42.81
CA LEU A 155 -16.28 2.57 -41.49
C LEU A 155 -15.39 1.60 -40.72
N SER A 156 -14.72 0.68 -41.42
CA SER A 156 -13.71 -0.19 -40.82
C SER A 156 -12.56 0.64 -40.27
N GLN A 157 -12.06 1.63 -41.04
CA GLN A 157 -11.01 2.52 -40.58
C GLN A 157 -11.43 3.33 -39.33
N GLN A 158 -12.65 3.87 -39.30
CA GLN A 158 -13.17 4.57 -38.12
C GLN A 158 -13.29 3.66 -36.89
N LEU A 159 -13.65 2.39 -37.09
CA LEU A 159 -13.68 1.39 -36.02
C LEU A 159 -12.27 1.07 -35.52
N ASP A 160 -11.30 0.90 -36.41
CA ASP A 160 -9.89 0.66 -36.07
C ASP A 160 -9.32 1.84 -35.26
N GLU A 161 -9.59 3.08 -35.68
CA GLU A 161 -9.17 4.29 -34.98
C GLU A 161 -9.79 4.39 -33.58
N PHE A 162 -11.06 4.03 -33.43
CA PHE A 162 -11.74 3.99 -32.12
C PHE A 162 -11.18 2.89 -31.21
N GLU A 163 -11.00 1.67 -31.71
CA GLU A 163 -10.45 0.54 -30.96
C GLU A 163 -8.99 0.81 -30.53
N GLN A 164 -8.20 1.43 -31.42
CA GLN A 164 -6.85 1.88 -31.08
C GLN A 164 -6.87 2.97 -30.01
N ALA A 165 -7.79 3.94 -30.07
CA ALA A 165 -7.91 4.98 -29.05
C ALA A 165 -8.32 4.41 -27.68
N GLN A 166 -9.20 3.40 -27.65
CA GLN A 166 -9.56 2.65 -26.43
C GLN A 166 -8.38 1.84 -25.89
N HIS A 167 -7.63 1.19 -26.78
CA HIS A 167 -6.42 0.47 -26.41
C HIS A 167 -5.35 1.40 -25.84
N ASP A 168 -5.14 2.57 -26.46
CA ASP A 168 -4.22 3.59 -25.98
C ASP A 168 -4.67 4.18 -24.63
N ASN A 169 -5.99 4.35 -24.41
CA ASN A 169 -6.56 4.76 -23.13
C ASN A 169 -6.27 3.74 -22.02
N SER A 170 -6.55 2.46 -22.27
CA SER A 170 -6.33 1.38 -21.31
C SER A 170 -4.83 1.13 -21.05
N ALA A 171 -3.99 1.21 -22.08
CA ALA A 171 -2.53 1.18 -21.94
C ALA A 171 -2.00 2.40 -21.15
N ARG A 172 -2.57 3.59 -21.35
CA ARG A 172 -2.24 4.81 -20.59
C ARG A 172 -2.67 4.74 -19.13
N GLN A 173 -3.80 4.10 -18.80
CA GLN A 173 -4.24 3.87 -17.42
C GLN A 173 -3.22 3.07 -16.60
N GLN A 174 -2.50 2.13 -17.22
CA GLN A 174 -1.42 1.40 -16.56
C GLN A 174 -0.09 2.16 -16.54
N ALA A 175 0.12 3.14 -17.42
CA ALA A 175 1.43 3.72 -17.68
C ALA A 175 1.73 5.05 -16.96
N PHE A 176 0.75 5.87 -16.55
CA PHE A 176 1.05 7.15 -15.89
C PHE A 176 0.01 7.60 -14.86
N SER A 177 0.17 7.15 -13.61
CA SER A 177 -0.14 8.03 -12.49
C SER A 177 1.00 9.06 -12.41
N GLN A 178 0.69 10.36 -12.48
CA GLN A 178 1.73 11.37 -12.32
C GLN A 178 2.07 11.48 -10.82
N GLN A 179 2.98 10.63 -10.37
CA GLN A 179 3.47 10.65 -9.00
C GLN A 179 4.38 11.86 -8.80
N ARG A 180 3.91 12.89 -8.10
CA ARG A 180 4.70 14.07 -7.71
C ARG A 180 5.43 13.90 -6.39
N PHE A 181 5.69 12.67 -5.96
CA PHE A 181 6.46 12.41 -4.76
C PHE A 181 7.68 11.54 -5.07
N SER A 182 8.63 11.53 -4.14
CA SER A 182 9.71 10.55 -4.07
C SER A 182 9.73 9.97 -2.66
N MET A 183 9.73 8.64 -2.56
CA MET A 183 9.79 7.95 -1.27
C MET A 183 11.13 7.23 -1.13
N VAL A 184 11.78 7.43 0.01
CA VAL A 184 13.04 6.77 0.37
C VAL A 184 12.95 6.26 1.81
N SER A 185 13.69 5.20 2.11
CA SER A 185 13.83 4.67 3.47
C SER A 185 15.28 4.80 3.91
N PHE A 186 15.50 5.52 5.01
CA PHE A 186 16.83 5.70 5.55
C PHE A 186 17.29 4.43 6.28
N HIS A 187 18.57 4.13 6.10
CA HIS A 187 19.26 3.01 6.73
C HIS A 187 20.71 3.41 6.97
N GLN A 188 21.45 2.63 7.76
CA GLN A 188 22.78 3.03 8.24
C GLN A 188 23.79 3.35 7.13
N ALA A 189 23.65 2.71 5.95
CA ALA A 189 24.50 2.95 4.78
C ALA A 189 23.99 4.04 3.83
N TYR A 190 22.79 4.59 4.07
CA TYR A 190 22.20 5.63 3.22
C TYR A 190 22.93 6.95 3.43
N GLY A 191 23.50 7.50 2.36
CA GLY A 191 24.42 8.63 2.41
C GLY A 191 23.97 9.85 1.62
N TYR A 192 24.90 10.79 1.49
CA TYR A 192 24.74 11.98 0.68
C TYR A 192 24.64 11.63 -0.81
N GLU A 193 25.37 10.60 -1.24
CA GLU A 193 25.51 10.14 -2.62
C GLU A 193 24.23 9.53 -3.21
N GLU A 194 23.32 9.03 -2.37
CA GLU A 194 22.01 8.53 -2.77
C GLU A 194 20.93 9.62 -2.75
N PHE A 195 21.05 10.57 -1.82
CA PHE A 195 20.02 11.55 -1.56
C PHE A 195 20.20 12.83 -2.36
N VAL A 196 21.43 13.35 -2.41
CA VAL A 196 21.77 14.63 -3.04
C VAL A 196 22.44 14.41 -4.38
N GLU A 197 23.73 14.04 -4.42
CA GLU A 197 24.43 13.67 -5.65
C GLU A 197 25.68 12.85 -5.34
N GLY A 198 26.06 11.94 -6.24
CA GLY A 198 27.20 11.07 -6.05
C GLY A 198 27.87 10.67 -7.35
N ILE A 199 29.13 10.25 -7.25
CA ILE A 199 29.89 9.74 -8.40
C ILE A 199 29.54 8.27 -8.61
N ARG A 200 29.05 7.91 -9.79
CA ARG A 200 28.73 6.52 -10.15
C ARG A 200 29.43 6.11 -11.46
N PRO A 201 29.86 4.84 -11.59
CA PRO A 201 30.43 4.35 -12.83
C PRO A 201 29.35 4.29 -13.92
N VAL A 202 29.69 4.75 -15.12
CA VAL A 202 28.87 4.73 -16.32
C VAL A 202 29.62 3.94 -17.38
N MET A 203 28.94 2.94 -17.95
CA MET A 203 29.48 2.16 -19.07
C MET A 203 29.25 2.94 -20.36
N THR A 204 30.32 3.40 -20.99
CA THR A 204 30.25 3.99 -22.33
C THR A 204 30.61 2.94 -23.37
N SER A 205 29.70 2.67 -24.32
CA SER A 205 30.05 1.92 -25.52
C SER A 205 30.96 2.81 -26.38
N ALA A 206 32.20 2.36 -26.61
CA ALA A 206 33.08 3.04 -27.54
C ALA A 206 32.53 2.86 -28.96
N ASN A 207 31.93 3.93 -29.52
CA ASN A 207 31.66 4.02 -30.95
C ASN A 207 32.99 4.18 -31.69
N THR A 208 33.73 3.09 -31.86
CA THR A 208 34.87 3.04 -32.77
C THR A 208 34.72 1.82 -33.67
N ALA A 209 34.72 2.07 -34.99
CA ALA A 209 34.66 1.10 -36.08
C ALA A 209 35.93 0.21 -36.19
N THR A 210 36.49 -0.21 -35.06
CA THR A 210 37.63 -1.11 -34.95
C THR A 210 37.28 -2.17 -33.92
N ASN A 211 37.28 -3.43 -34.36
CA ASN A 211 36.93 -4.63 -33.61
C ASN A 211 37.80 -4.85 -32.34
N ALA A 212 37.57 -4.03 -31.32
CA ALA A 212 38.04 -4.24 -29.95
C ALA A 212 36.92 -3.78 -29.02
N ALA A 213 36.02 -4.70 -28.68
CA ALA A 213 34.93 -4.48 -27.74
C ALA A 213 35.49 -4.34 -26.30
N GLY A 214 36.06 -3.17 -25.99
CA GLY A 214 36.41 -2.77 -24.64
C GLY A 214 35.35 -1.85 -24.08
N LEU A 215 34.57 -2.31 -23.10
CA LEU A 215 33.72 -1.43 -22.28
C LEU A 215 34.64 -0.51 -21.47
N GLN A 216 34.68 0.78 -21.81
CA GLN A 216 35.38 1.77 -20.99
C GLN A 216 34.45 2.24 -19.88
N MET A 217 34.90 2.07 -18.64
CA MET A 217 34.22 2.58 -17.45
C MET A 217 34.61 4.05 -17.24
N GLN A 218 33.63 4.94 -17.25
CA GLN A 218 33.80 6.36 -16.90
C GLN A 218 33.08 6.65 -15.59
N TYR A 219 33.49 7.70 -14.87
CA TYR A 219 32.81 8.14 -13.65
C TYR A 219 31.97 9.38 -13.97
N GLY A 220 30.66 9.29 -13.74
CA GLY A 220 29.71 10.39 -13.92
C GLY A 220 29.10 10.82 -12.60
N ILE A 221 28.81 12.11 -12.45
CA ILE A 221 28.02 12.61 -11.32
C ILE A 221 26.54 12.33 -11.62
N GLN A 222 25.86 11.72 -10.67
CA GLN A 222 24.43 11.42 -10.76
C GLN A 222 23.67 12.09 -9.63
N ASP A 223 22.50 12.60 -9.97
CA ASP A 223 21.60 13.27 -9.05
C ASP A 223 20.86 12.23 -8.20
N GLY A 224 20.84 12.46 -6.89
CA GLY A 224 20.12 11.65 -5.92
C GLY A 224 18.61 11.94 -5.92
N ALA A 225 17.89 11.16 -5.12
CA ALA A 225 16.43 11.18 -5.07
C ALA A 225 15.86 12.59 -4.80
N PHE A 226 16.47 13.34 -3.88
CA PHE A 226 15.99 14.66 -3.49
C PHE A 226 16.23 15.73 -4.57
N LEU A 227 17.41 15.72 -5.22
CA LEU A 227 17.69 16.67 -6.30
C LEU A 227 16.81 16.41 -7.51
N LEU A 228 16.60 15.14 -7.89
CA LEU A 228 15.70 14.77 -8.97
C LEU A 228 14.27 15.25 -8.70
N LEU A 229 13.76 15.08 -7.47
CA LEU A 229 12.45 15.59 -7.07
C LEU A 229 12.38 17.13 -7.18
N CYS A 230 13.40 17.84 -6.65
CA CYS A 230 13.44 19.30 -6.71
C CYS A 230 13.49 19.82 -8.15
N GLN A 231 14.21 19.15 -9.05
CA GLN A 231 14.23 19.53 -10.46
C GLN A 231 12.87 19.38 -11.13
N ARG A 232 12.13 18.30 -10.80
CA ARG A 232 10.75 18.11 -11.28
C ARG A 232 9.84 19.22 -10.74
N ALA A 233 9.93 19.52 -9.44
CA ALA A 233 9.15 20.58 -8.81
C ALA A 233 9.45 21.96 -9.39
N ALA A 234 10.72 22.27 -9.70
CA ALA A 234 11.11 23.55 -10.32
C ALA A 234 10.56 23.73 -11.74
N ARG A 235 10.35 22.64 -12.49
CA ARG A 235 9.76 22.67 -13.85
C ARG A 235 8.24 22.82 -13.83
N ASP A 236 7.61 22.55 -12.69
CA ASP A 236 6.16 22.56 -12.52
C ASP A 236 5.76 23.31 -11.23
N PRO A 237 5.94 24.65 -11.19
CA PRO A 237 5.71 25.45 -9.99
C PRO A 237 4.24 25.55 -9.58
N LYS A 238 3.31 25.12 -10.44
CA LYS A 238 1.87 25.14 -10.16
C LYS A 238 1.43 23.98 -9.28
N GLN A 239 2.17 22.88 -9.30
CA GLN A 239 1.86 21.67 -8.54
C GLN A 239 2.81 21.50 -7.36
N ARG A 240 2.34 20.79 -6.34
CA ARG A 240 3.16 20.45 -5.17
C ARG A 240 3.84 19.11 -5.36
N TYR A 241 5.03 18.99 -4.79
CA TYR A 241 5.83 17.77 -4.79
C TYR A 241 6.18 17.38 -3.36
N ALA A 242 6.29 16.08 -3.07
CA ALA A 242 6.58 15.60 -1.72
C ALA A 242 7.81 14.69 -1.66
N MET A 243 8.72 14.97 -0.74
CA MET A 243 9.77 14.05 -0.31
C MET A 243 9.25 13.28 0.90
N LEU A 244 9.12 11.96 0.76
CA LEU A 244 8.69 11.06 1.83
C LEU A 244 9.89 10.27 2.32
N ILE A 245 10.25 10.43 3.59
CA ILE A 245 11.44 9.81 4.20
C ILE A 245 10.99 8.89 5.32
N ASP A 246 11.05 7.59 5.10
CA ASP A 246 10.77 6.61 6.14
C ASP A 246 12.03 6.39 7.02
N GLU A 247 11.82 6.26 8.33
CA GLU A 247 12.86 5.98 9.33
C GLU A 247 14.03 6.97 9.33
N ILE A 248 13.74 8.27 9.38
CA ILE A 248 14.74 9.34 9.22
C ILE A 248 15.91 9.25 10.22
N ASN A 249 15.69 8.70 11.41
CA ASN A 249 16.74 8.53 12.43
C ASN A 249 17.71 7.37 12.15
N ARG A 250 17.41 6.48 11.19
CA ARG A 250 18.28 5.34 10.86
C ARG A 250 19.54 5.69 10.07
N ALA A 251 19.67 6.94 9.63
CA ALA A 251 20.86 7.48 8.99
C ALA A 251 21.34 8.74 9.72
N ASN A 252 22.61 9.13 9.49
CA ASN A 252 23.10 10.42 9.95
C ASN A 252 22.52 11.53 9.07
N VAL A 253 21.38 12.08 9.48
CA VAL A 253 20.60 13.05 8.70
C VAL A 253 21.44 14.29 8.34
N SER A 254 22.28 14.78 9.26
CA SER A 254 23.16 15.92 8.97
C SER A 254 24.13 15.63 7.83
N ARG A 255 24.66 14.40 7.75
CA ARG A 255 25.52 13.96 6.65
C ARG A 255 24.74 13.74 5.35
N VAL A 256 23.54 13.17 5.43
CA VAL A 256 22.69 12.90 4.25
C VAL A 256 22.27 14.21 3.56
N PHE A 257 21.85 15.22 4.33
CA PHE A 257 21.44 16.51 3.77
C PHE A 257 22.63 17.41 3.39
N GLY A 258 23.79 17.24 4.02
CA GLY A 258 25.01 18.00 3.70
C GLY A 258 24.78 19.51 3.72
N GLU A 259 25.12 20.18 2.61
CA GLU A 259 24.92 21.61 2.39
C GLU A 259 23.44 22.04 2.31
N LEU A 260 22.53 21.12 1.96
CA LEU A 260 21.10 21.41 1.83
C LEU A 260 20.42 21.62 3.19
N LEU A 261 21.11 21.25 4.28
CA LEU A 261 20.62 21.34 5.63
C LEU A 261 20.14 22.75 6.02
N SER A 262 20.72 23.81 5.44
CA SER A 262 20.24 25.19 5.65
C SER A 262 19.06 25.56 4.76
N LEU A 263 18.96 24.97 3.57
CA LEU A 263 17.94 25.28 2.56
C LEU A 263 16.58 24.64 2.84
N ILE A 264 16.53 23.58 3.66
CA ILE A 264 15.26 22.94 4.01
C ILE A 264 14.34 23.88 4.79
N GLU A 265 14.87 24.95 5.43
CA GLU A 265 14.07 25.96 6.11
C GLU A 265 13.10 26.63 5.12
N PRO A 266 11.77 26.67 5.41
CA PRO A 266 10.77 27.16 4.46
C PRO A 266 11.04 28.56 3.90
N ASP A 267 11.59 29.48 4.69
CA ASP A 267 11.86 30.86 4.30
C ASP A 267 13.08 31.04 3.39
N LYS A 268 13.97 30.03 3.34
CA LYS A 268 15.22 30.02 2.55
C LYS A 268 15.09 29.39 1.17
N ARG A 269 13.90 28.91 0.83
CA ARG A 269 13.59 28.29 -0.46
C ARG A 269 13.45 29.33 -1.55
N THR A 270 13.52 28.87 -2.81
CA THR A 270 13.27 29.72 -3.98
C THR A 270 11.90 30.40 -3.86
N ASP A 271 11.81 31.67 -4.25
CA ASP A 271 10.59 32.49 -4.21
C ASP A 271 10.05 32.80 -2.80
N MET A 272 10.83 32.54 -1.74
CA MET A 272 10.51 32.90 -0.36
C MET A 272 11.32 34.12 0.13
N THR A 273 10.99 34.63 1.32
CA THR A 273 11.49 35.92 1.82
C THR A 273 13.02 36.01 1.96
N ASN A 274 13.67 34.90 2.32
CA ASN A 274 15.11 34.83 2.57
C ASN A 274 15.78 33.82 1.63
N ALA A 275 15.34 33.76 0.37
CA ALA A 275 15.82 32.80 -0.62
C ALA A 275 17.36 32.72 -0.66
N MET A 276 17.88 31.50 -0.51
CA MET A 276 19.31 31.22 -0.42
C MET A 276 19.67 30.17 -1.46
N THR A 277 20.91 30.23 -1.96
CA THR A 277 21.47 29.19 -2.83
C THR A 277 22.77 28.64 -2.24
N VAL A 278 23.09 27.39 -2.56
CA VAL A 278 24.35 26.74 -2.19
C VAL A 278 25.03 26.18 -3.43
N LYS A 279 26.36 26.01 -3.39
CA LYS A 279 27.09 25.27 -4.43
C LYS A 279 27.25 23.83 -3.99
N LEU A 280 26.85 22.90 -4.86
CA LEU A 280 26.91 21.48 -4.55
C LEU A 280 28.35 20.95 -4.61
N ALA A 281 28.69 20.04 -3.69
CA ALA A 281 30.07 19.60 -3.47
C ALA A 281 30.72 18.86 -4.65
N TYR A 282 29.99 17.99 -5.34
CA TYR A 282 30.56 17.19 -6.44
C TYR A 282 30.47 17.91 -7.77
N SER A 283 29.29 18.43 -8.12
CA SER A 283 29.03 19.06 -9.42
C SER A 283 29.43 20.53 -9.50
N GLY A 284 29.59 21.21 -8.35
CA GLY A 284 29.86 22.64 -8.28
C GLY A 284 28.71 23.55 -8.74
N ARG A 285 27.58 22.98 -9.19
CA ARG A 285 26.42 23.76 -9.66
C ARG A 285 25.73 24.43 -8.48
N THR A 286 25.11 25.58 -8.76
CA THR A 286 24.32 26.30 -7.76
C THR A 286 22.94 25.66 -7.66
N PHE A 287 22.46 25.46 -6.44
CA PHE A 287 21.19 24.79 -6.15
C PHE A 287 20.40 25.52 -5.05
N SER A 288 19.07 25.46 -5.15
CA SER A 288 18.10 25.92 -4.16
C SER A 288 16.90 24.98 -4.18
N ILE A 289 16.23 24.84 -3.03
CA ILE A 289 15.02 24.02 -2.90
C ILE A 289 13.80 24.85 -3.34
N PRO A 290 12.95 24.35 -4.26
CA PRO A 290 11.73 25.05 -4.65
C PRO A 290 10.70 25.16 -3.51
N ALA A 291 9.91 26.24 -3.49
CA ALA A 291 8.89 26.45 -2.47
C ALA A 291 7.73 25.44 -2.51
N ASN A 292 7.49 24.81 -3.67
CA ASN A 292 6.43 23.82 -3.88
C ASN A 292 6.85 22.38 -3.52
N VAL A 293 7.98 22.19 -2.84
CA VAL A 293 8.40 20.89 -2.29
C VAL A 293 7.95 20.80 -0.82
N ASP A 294 7.38 19.67 -0.42
CA ASP A 294 7.06 19.35 0.98
C ASP A 294 7.92 18.18 1.43
N ILE A 295 8.30 18.15 2.71
CA ILE A 295 9.12 17.07 3.29
C ILE A 295 8.34 16.45 4.44
N TYR A 296 8.01 15.17 4.30
CA TYR A 296 7.39 14.37 5.34
C TYR A 296 8.31 13.22 5.70
N ALA A 297 8.45 12.96 7.00
CA ALA A 297 9.25 11.85 7.45
C ALA A 297 8.62 11.11 8.62
N THR A 298 9.08 9.89 8.88
CA THR A 298 8.73 9.10 10.07
C THR A 298 9.97 8.88 10.93
N MET A 299 9.77 8.77 12.23
CA MET A 299 10.81 8.47 13.19
C MET A 299 10.26 7.54 14.28
N ASN A 300 10.90 6.38 14.45
CA ASN A 300 10.65 5.51 15.60
C ASN A 300 11.38 6.05 16.82
N THR A 301 10.68 6.23 17.93
CA THR A 301 11.26 6.80 19.17
C THR A 301 11.90 5.73 20.08
N GLN A 302 11.59 4.45 19.86
CA GLN A 302 12.14 3.29 20.59
C GLN A 302 13.60 2.95 20.26
N ASP A 303 14.07 3.35 19.08
CA ASP A 303 15.38 2.96 18.58
C ASP A 303 16.50 3.81 19.20
N HIS A 304 16.89 3.48 20.44
CA HIS A 304 17.94 4.17 21.20
C HIS A 304 19.36 3.99 20.62
N SER A 305 19.55 3.05 19.70
CA SER A 305 20.84 2.74 19.05
C SER A 305 21.15 3.62 17.83
N LEU A 306 20.25 4.54 17.49
CA LEU A 306 20.33 5.37 16.29
C LEU A 306 20.94 6.75 16.57
N ALA A 307 21.44 7.39 15.50
CA ALA A 307 22.04 8.72 15.62
C ALA A 307 20.97 9.72 16.10
N PRO A 308 21.18 10.41 17.24
CA PRO A 308 20.20 11.38 17.71
C PRO A 308 20.06 12.50 16.69
N LEU A 309 18.82 12.94 16.46
CA LEU A 309 18.55 14.03 15.54
C LEU A 309 19.13 15.34 16.11
N ASP A 310 20.03 15.97 15.35
CA ASP A 310 20.69 17.22 15.76
C ASP A 310 19.66 18.33 16.03
N MET A 311 19.93 19.20 17.00
CA MET A 311 19.15 20.40 17.32
C MET A 311 18.94 21.28 16.08
N ALA A 312 19.94 21.33 15.19
CA ALA A 312 19.84 22.05 13.93
C ALA A 312 18.76 21.49 13.00
N LEU A 313 18.48 20.19 13.04
CA LEU A 313 17.36 19.59 12.30
C LEU A 313 16.04 19.79 13.04
N ARG A 314 16.04 19.61 14.37
CA ARG A 314 14.83 19.77 15.18
C ARG A 314 14.17 21.14 15.02
N ARG A 315 14.94 22.21 14.85
CA ARG A 315 14.38 23.56 14.62
C ARG A 315 13.74 23.76 13.22
N ARG A 316 14.00 22.85 12.27
CA ARG A 316 13.60 22.97 10.84
C ARG A 316 12.43 22.09 10.46
N PHE A 317 12.02 21.20 11.36
CA PHE A 317 10.88 20.31 11.21
C PHE A 317 9.88 20.55 12.32
N ARG A 318 8.59 20.40 12.01
CA ARG A 318 7.57 20.25 13.04
C ARG A 318 7.44 18.77 13.40
N PHE A 319 7.43 18.47 14.69
CA PHE A 319 7.23 17.11 15.19
C PHE A 319 5.75 16.91 15.49
N VAL A 320 5.19 15.82 14.98
CA VAL A 320 3.81 15.43 15.20
C VAL A 320 3.81 14.03 15.79
N ASP A 321 3.45 13.95 17.07
CA ASP A 321 3.37 12.66 17.76
C ASP A 321 2.17 11.86 17.24
N CYS A 322 2.43 10.59 16.97
CA CYS A 322 1.49 9.55 16.57
C CYS A 322 1.41 8.53 17.72
N PRO A 323 0.59 8.80 18.75
CA PRO A 323 0.40 7.87 19.87
C PRO A 323 -0.30 6.59 19.41
N PRO A 324 -0.24 5.50 20.20
CA PRO A 324 -1.13 4.37 20.03
C PRO A 324 -2.60 4.81 20.07
N GLN A 325 -3.43 4.19 19.25
CA GLN A 325 -4.86 4.50 19.11
C GLN A 325 -5.67 3.22 19.30
N PRO A 326 -5.86 2.75 20.54
CA PRO A 326 -6.60 1.53 20.82
C PRO A 326 -8.04 1.58 20.30
N GLU A 327 -8.64 2.77 20.20
CA GLU A 327 -10.01 3.00 19.73
C GLU A 327 -10.27 2.52 18.29
N LEU A 328 -9.23 2.26 17.50
CA LEU A 328 -9.36 1.73 16.15
C LEU A 328 -9.50 0.20 16.11
N LEU A 329 -9.27 -0.48 17.23
CA LEU A 329 -9.25 -1.94 17.28
C LEU A 329 -10.65 -2.53 17.50
N PRO A 330 -11.00 -3.62 16.79
CA PRO A 330 -12.29 -4.29 16.98
C PRO A 330 -12.30 -5.16 18.23
N SER A 331 -13.50 -5.64 18.60
CA SER A 331 -13.66 -6.75 19.53
C SER A 331 -13.68 -8.08 18.78
N ILE A 332 -13.09 -9.13 19.35
CA ILE A 332 -13.15 -10.49 18.81
C ILE A 332 -14.12 -11.35 19.61
N GLU A 333 -14.81 -12.26 18.92
CA GLU A 333 -15.70 -13.24 19.52
C GLU A 333 -14.97 -14.56 19.77
N THR A 334 -15.04 -15.10 20.99
CA THR A 334 -14.41 -16.38 21.34
C THR A 334 -15.46 -17.48 21.36
N GLY A 335 -15.88 -17.95 20.18
CA GLY A 335 -16.73 -19.14 20.05
C GLY A 335 -17.63 -19.17 18.82
N HIS A 336 -17.98 -20.38 18.37
CA HIS A 336 -19.10 -20.64 17.47
C HIS A 336 -20.21 -21.34 18.26
N SER A 337 -21.04 -20.60 19.00
CA SER A 337 -22.22 -21.19 19.62
C SER A 337 -23.43 -21.00 18.70
N ALA A 338 -23.62 -21.92 17.77
CA ALA A 338 -24.87 -22.01 17.01
C ALA A 338 -26.05 -22.55 17.86
N ASP A 339 -25.79 -23.13 19.04
CA ASP A 339 -26.80 -23.92 19.77
C ASP A 339 -26.74 -23.85 21.32
N SER A 340 -26.07 -22.87 21.94
CA SER A 340 -26.09 -22.71 23.41
C SER A 340 -26.44 -21.29 23.84
N ALA A 341 -27.40 -21.17 24.77
CA ALA A 341 -27.94 -19.92 25.33
C ALA A 341 -26.96 -19.15 26.26
N GLU A 342 -25.67 -19.48 26.22
CA GLU A 342 -24.61 -18.78 26.94
C GLU A 342 -24.15 -17.57 26.11
N PRO A 343 -23.92 -16.40 26.71
CA PRO A 343 -23.42 -15.25 25.98
C PRO A 343 -22.05 -15.57 25.36
N VAL A 344 -21.89 -15.32 24.06
CA VAL A 344 -20.59 -15.41 23.38
C VAL A 344 -19.64 -14.47 24.10
N ALA A 345 -18.58 -15.03 24.69
CA ALA A 345 -17.58 -14.23 25.35
C ALA A 345 -16.80 -13.42 24.31
N THR A 346 -16.60 -12.13 24.58
CA THR A 346 -15.92 -11.21 23.67
C THR A 346 -14.66 -10.64 24.32
N ILE A 347 -13.62 -10.45 23.53
CA ILE A 347 -12.38 -9.78 23.95
C ILE A 347 -12.30 -8.45 23.22
N ALA A 348 -12.28 -7.37 23.99
CA ALA A 348 -12.19 -6.00 23.51
C ALA A 348 -10.70 -5.64 23.37
N LEU A 349 -10.19 -5.64 22.14
CA LEU A 349 -8.75 -5.44 21.88
C LEU A 349 -8.31 -4.00 22.20
N ASP A 350 -9.21 -3.03 22.09
CA ASP A 350 -9.02 -1.65 22.52
C ASP A 350 -8.69 -1.54 24.02
N LYS A 351 -9.45 -2.24 24.87
CA LYS A 351 -9.23 -2.29 26.32
C LYS A 351 -7.96 -3.05 26.65
N LEU A 352 -7.72 -4.18 25.99
CA LEU A 352 -6.50 -4.98 26.19
C LEU A 352 -5.24 -4.16 25.89
N LEU A 353 -5.20 -3.45 24.76
CA LEU A 353 -4.06 -2.60 24.41
C LEU A 353 -3.91 -1.43 25.39
N SER A 354 -5.02 -0.81 25.80
CA SER A 354 -5.02 0.30 26.76
C SER A 354 -4.47 -0.14 28.12
N GLY A 355 -4.94 -1.27 28.66
CA GLY A 355 -4.48 -1.83 29.93
C GLY A 355 -3.00 -2.23 29.88
N LEU A 356 -2.57 -2.90 28.80
CA LEU A 356 -1.15 -3.21 28.58
C LEU A 356 -0.30 -1.93 28.51
N ASN A 357 -0.67 -0.96 27.68
CA ASN A 357 0.09 0.28 27.51
C ASN A 357 0.14 1.12 28.79
N GLN A 358 -0.91 1.11 29.61
CA GLN A 358 -0.90 1.77 30.91
C GLN A 358 0.18 1.17 31.81
N ARG A 359 0.23 -0.16 31.93
CA ARG A 359 1.23 -0.86 32.75
C ARG A 359 2.64 -0.74 32.19
N ILE A 360 2.80 -0.83 30.87
CA ILE A 360 4.07 -0.60 30.18
C ILE A 360 4.60 0.81 30.45
N THR A 361 3.72 1.82 30.39
CA THR A 361 4.12 3.22 30.64
C THR A 361 4.59 3.43 32.08
N GLN A 362 3.96 2.74 33.04
CA GLN A 362 4.33 2.82 34.46
C GLN A 362 5.68 2.15 34.77
N THR A 363 6.04 1.09 34.05
CA THR A 363 7.26 0.31 34.32
C THR A 363 8.43 0.65 33.41
N LEU A 364 8.20 0.69 32.10
CA LEU A 364 9.20 0.86 31.05
C LEU A 364 9.20 2.27 30.43
N GLY A 365 8.17 3.08 30.70
CA GLY A 365 8.02 4.44 30.19
C GLY A 365 7.21 4.54 28.89
N SER A 366 6.91 5.77 28.47
CA SER A 366 6.07 6.05 27.29
C SER A 366 6.66 5.53 25.98
N GLU A 367 7.98 5.47 25.88
CA GLU A 367 8.66 4.99 24.68
C GLU A 367 8.51 3.48 24.49
N ALA A 368 8.20 2.70 25.52
CA ALA A 368 8.05 1.25 25.40
C ALA A 368 6.63 0.81 24.98
N GLN A 369 5.70 1.75 24.77
CA GLN A 369 4.33 1.44 24.38
C GLN A 369 4.23 0.63 23.08
N LEU A 370 3.13 -0.10 22.94
CA LEU A 370 2.77 -0.87 21.76
C LEU A 370 1.77 -0.10 20.91
N GLY A 371 2.01 -0.02 19.61
CA GLY A 371 1.06 0.55 18.67
C GLY A 371 -0.12 -0.38 18.34
N HIS A 372 -1.19 0.18 17.79
CA HIS A 372 -2.39 -0.58 17.42
C HIS A 372 -2.15 -1.57 16.28
N ALA A 373 -1.12 -1.39 15.44
CA ALA A 373 -0.84 -2.28 14.33
C ALA A 373 -0.57 -3.74 14.75
N PHE A 374 -0.06 -3.97 15.98
CA PHE A 374 0.16 -5.32 16.51
C PHE A 374 -1.13 -6.13 16.67
N LEU A 375 -2.26 -5.44 16.90
CA LEU A 375 -3.55 -6.08 17.12
C LEU A 375 -4.54 -5.83 15.97
N TRP A 376 -4.13 -5.10 14.92
CA TRP A 376 -5.02 -4.66 13.83
C TRP A 376 -5.62 -5.82 13.03
N ALA A 377 -4.82 -6.85 12.75
CA ALA A 377 -5.22 -8.00 11.92
C ALA A 377 -5.72 -9.20 12.74
N ILE A 378 -6.14 -8.99 13.98
CA ILE A 378 -6.60 -10.07 14.86
C ILE A 378 -8.11 -10.25 14.71
N GLU A 379 -8.50 -11.40 14.20
CA GLU A 379 -9.90 -11.77 13.93
C GLU A 379 -10.39 -12.90 14.85
N SER A 380 -9.47 -13.63 15.49
CA SER A 380 -9.77 -14.81 16.30
C SER A 380 -8.91 -14.89 17.55
N LEU A 381 -9.32 -15.74 18.50
CA LEU A 381 -8.57 -16.02 19.73
C LEU A 381 -7.18 -16.61 19.43
N GLU A 382 -7.10 -17.49 18.44
CA GLU A 382 -5.84 -18.12 18.02
C GLU A 382 -4.87 -17.07 17.47
N HIS A 383 -5.37 -16.12 16.66
CA HIS A 383 -4.55 -15.01 16.17
C HIS A 383 -4.02 -14.15 17.32
N LEU A 384 -4.84 -13.91 18.37
CA LEU A 384 -4.41 -13.17 19.56
C LEU A 384 -3.32 -13.90 20.35
N GLN A 385 -3.51 -15.19 20.61
CA GLN A 385 -2.53 -16.04 21.30
C GLN A 385 -1.18 -16.01 20.59
N ARG A 386 -1.22 -16.17 19.25
CA ARG A 386 -0.03 -16.12 18.41
C ARG A 386 0.65 -14.75 18.44
N ALA A 387 -0.11 -13.66 18.31
CA ALA A 387 0.43 -12.30 18.37
C ALA A 387 1.10 -12.01 19.73
N LEU A 388 0.50 -12.50 20.83
CA LEU A 388 1.08 -12.38 22.17
C LEU A 388 2.39 -13.17 22.29
N ALA A 389 2.39 -14.44 21.90
CA ALA A 389 3.54 -15.33 22.08
C ALA A 389 4.72 -15.01 21.13
N GLU A 390 4.44 -14.65 19.87
CA GLU A 390 5.47 -14.48 18.83
C GLU A 390 5.98 -13.05 18.69
N GLN A 391 5.17 -12.03 19.03
CA GLN A 391 5.52 -10.62 18.79
C GLN A 391 5.56 -9.80 20.07
N ILE A 392 4.46 -9.74 20.82
CA ILE A 392 4.30 -8.79 21.94
C ILE A 392 5.18 -9.18 23.12
N ILE A 393 5.08 -10.42 23.61
CA ILE A 393 5.89 -10.86 24.78
C ILE A 393 7.39 -10.78 24.49
N PRO A 394 7.92 -11.28 23.35
CA PRO A 394 9.34 -11.15 23.05
C PRO A 394 9.83 -9.70 22.99
N GLN A 395 9.05 -8.79 22.40
CA GLN A 395 9.43 -7.37 22.30
C GLN A 395 9.47 -6.70 23.68
N LEU A 396 8.47 -6.95 24.53
CA LEU A 396 8.45 -6.44 25.90
C LEU A 396 9.57 -7.05 26.74
N ALA A 397 9.90 -8.33 26.55
CA ALA A 397 11.00 -8.99 27.25
C ALA A 397 12.35 -8.35 26.91
N GLN A 398 12.55 -7.98 25.65
CA GLN A 398 13.72 -7.22 25.23
C GLN A 398 13.77 -5.84 25.90
N ALA A 399 12.65 -5.11 25.91
CA ALA A 399 12.56 -3.79 26.54
C ALA A 399 12.76 -3.85 28.07
N ALA A 400 12.31 -4.91 28.73
CA ALA A 400 12.49 -5.14 30.16
C ALA A 400 13.91 -5.57 30.55
N GLY A 401 14.81 -5.81 29.58
CA GLY A 401 16.21 -6.14 29.85
C GLY A 401 16.40 -7.41 30.68
N GLY A 402 15.50 -8.39 30.55
CA GLY A 402 15.55 -9.65 31.30
C GLY A 402 14.91 -9.63 32.69
N GLN A 403 14.26 -8.54 33.10
CA GLN A 403 13.54 -8.45 34.37
C GLN A 403 12.17 -9.15 34.28
N VAL A 404 12.12 -10.42 34.69
CA VAL A 404 10.91 -11.25 34.62
C VAL A 404 9.74 -10.66 35.43
N ALA A 405 10.03 -10.11 36.61
CA ALA A 405 9.02 -9.48 37.47
C ALA A 405 8.29 -8.30 36.78
N VAL A 406 9.00 -7.54 35.93
CA VAL A 406 8.38 -6.44 35.17
C VAL A 406 7.41 -6.99 34.13
N LEU A 407 7.77 -8.10 33.47
CA LEU A 407 6.87 -8.77 32.52
C LEU A 407 5.65 -9.35 33.22
N GLN A 408 5.84 -10.02 34.37
CA GLN A 408 4.74 -10.57 35.16
C GLN A 408 3.77 -9.48 35.61
N TYR A 409 4.27 -8.33 36.05
CA TYR A 409 3.44 -7.17 36.37
C TYR A 409 2.63 -6.67 35.15
N ILE A 410 3.25 -6.55 33.98
CA ILE A 410 2.57 -6.09 32.75
C ILE A 410 1.42 -7.03 32.37
N PHE A 411 1.58 -8.34 32.58
CA PHE A 411 0.57 -9.37 32.28
C PHE A 411 -0.33 -9.76 33.48
N GLN A 412 -0.22 -9.03 34.60
CA GLN A 412 -0.93 -9.31 35.85
C GLN A 412 -0.79 -10.77 36.33
N ASP A 413 0.43 -11.30 36.31
CA ASP A 413 0.74 -12.68 36.68
C ASP A 413 1.07 -12.86 38.17
N ASP A 414 1.38 -11.77 38.89
CA ASP A 414 1.96 -11.79 40.25
C ASP A 414 1.11 -12.53 41.32
N GLU A 415 -0.20 -12.65 41.10
CA GLU A 415 -1.14 -13.31 42.03
C GLU A 415 -1.88 -14.51 41.41
N GLN A 416 -1.43 -14.98 40.25
CA GLN A 416 -2.15 -15.97 39.46
C GLN A 416 -1.53 -17.37 39.63
N PRO A 417 -2.34 -18.44 39.63
CA PRO A 417 -1.81 -19.80 39.58
C PRO A 417 -0.90 -19.99 38.36
N LEU A 418 0.15 -20.80 38.47
CA LEU A 418 1.12 -21.06 37.38
C LEU A 418 0.46 -21.41 36.03
N ALA A 419 -0.68 -22.12 36.04
CA ALA A 419 -1.44 -22.48 34.85
C ALA A 419 -2.13 -21.29 34.15
N MET A 420 -2.34 -20.18 34.86
CA MET A 420 -2.99 -18.95 34.37
C MET A 420 -2.02 -17.79 34.17
N GLN A 421 -0.72 -18.01 34.40
CA GLN A 421 0.31 -17.00 34.16
C GLN A 421 0.72 -16.98 32.69
N PHE A 422 0.82 -15.81 32.07
CA PHE A 422 1.37 -15.68 30.72
C PHE A 422 2.89 -15.91 30.71
N ILE A 423 3.57 -15.39 31.73
CA ILE A 423 5.02 -15.40 31.91
C ILE A 423 5.38 -16.19 33.16
N GLN A 424 6.19 -17.23 32.98
CA GLN A 424 6.70 -18.06 34.08
C GLN A 424 8.19 -17.81 34.31
N ASP A 425 8.60 -17.69 35.57
CA ASP A 425 10.01 -17.61 35.93
C ASP A 425 10.65 -18.99 35.84
N SER A 426 11.66 -19.10 34.97
CA SER A 426 12.40 -20.34 34.72
C SER A 426 13.12 -20.85 35.98
N GLN A 427 13.62 -19.93 36.82
CA GLN A 427 14.32 -20.28 38.05
C GLN A 427 13.36 -20.74 39.15
N ALA A 428 12.21 -20.08 39.29
CA ALA A 428 11.17 -20.47 40.22
C ALA A 428 10.58 -21.85 39.89
N LEU A 429 10.38 -22.15 38.60
CA LEU A 429 9.91 -23.48 38.15
C LEU A 429 10.91 -24.60 38.46
N LEU A 430 12.21 -24.34 38.33
CA LEU A 430 13.27 -25.30 38.69
C LEU A 430 13.39 -25.50 40.20
N ALA A 431 13.10 -24.48 41.01
CA ALA A 431 13.08 -24.58 42.46
C ALA A 431 11.85 -25.37 42.97
N GLY A 432 10.67 -25.18 42.37
CA GLY A 432 9.43 -25.88 42.73
C GLY A 432 9.33 -27.34 42.26
N SER A 433 10.18 -27.76 41.33
CA SER A 433 10.22 -29.14 40.80
C SER A 433 11.24 -30.05 41.50
N ARG A 434 11.97 -29.54 42.52
CA ARG A 434 12.74 -30.42 43.41
C ARG A 434 11.78 -31.08 44.42
N PRO A 435 11.63 -32.42 44.42
CA PRO A 435 10.90 -33.07 45.50
C PRO A 435 11.61 -32.75 46.82
N THR A 436 10.83 -32.37 47.84
CA THR A 436 11.27 -32.27 49.22
C THR A 436 11.87 -33.61 49.66
N GLN A 437 13.18 -33.78 49.48
CA GLN A 437 13.92 -34.83 50.17
C GLN A 437 14.07 -34.36 51.62
N THR A 438 13.36 -35.09 52.49
CA THR A 438 13.57 -35.11 53.93
C THR A 438 15.05 -35.11 54.24
N ALA A 439 15.45 -34.18 55.11
CA ALA A 439 16.79 -34.04 55.61
C ALA A 439 17.27 -35.34 56.28
N THR A 440 18.31 -35.94 55.71
CA THR A 440 19.28 -36.74 56.45
C THR A 440 20.67 -36.24 56.07
N GLN A 441 21.38 -35.77 57.10
CA GLN A 441 22.78 -35.39 57.08
C GLN A 441 23.65 -36.58 56.65
N ASN A 442 24.59 -36.35 55.72
CA ASN A 442 26.02 -36.68 55.91
C ASN A 442 26.87 -36.30 54.69
N ASP A 443 27.90 -35.50 54.98
CA ASP A 443 29.28 -35.45 54.48
C ASP A 443 29.68 -35.67 53.00
N SER A 444 30.35 -34.63 52.49
CA SER A 444 31.60 -34.59 51.71
C SER A 444 31.80 -35.52 50.50
N ALA A 445 31.97 -34.93 49.31
CA ALA A 445 33.16 -35.11 48.46
C ALA A 445 33.04 -34.30 47.15
N ALA A 446 34.15 -33.67 46.77
CA ALA A 446 34.35 -33.05 45.46
C ALA A 446 34.42 -34.10 44.34
N GLY A 447 33.99 -33.74 43.12
CA GLY A 447 34.15 -34.58 41.94
C GLY A 447 33.77 -33.87 40.64
N TYR A 448 34.76 -33.31 39.97
CA TYR A 448 34.75 -33.04 38.53
C TYR A 448 34.48 -34.35 37.76
N LEU A 449 33.59 -34.33 36.77
CA LEU A 449 33.40 -35.23 35.61
C LEU A 449 32.08 -34.77 34.94
N GLY A 450 31.88 -34.65 33.63
CA GLY A 450 32.64 -34.95 32.44
C GLY A 450 31.76 -34.57 31.24
N HIS A 451 32.42 -34.21 30.14
CA HIS A 451 31.83 -33.92 28.83
C HIS A 451 31.25 -35.22 28.25
N ASP A 452 29.96 -35.21 27.87
CA ASP A 452 29.41 -35.73 26.61
C ASP A 452 28.00 -36.32 26.70
N SER A 453 27.26 -36.06 25.62
CA SER A 453 26.10 -36.77 25.07
C SER A 453 24.73 -36.58 25.75
N PHE A 454 23.88 -35.73 25.15
CA PHE A 454 22.52 -36.16 24.75
C PHE A 454 21.95 -35.26 23.64
N PHE A 455 22.09 -35.72 22.40
CA PHE A 455 21.36 -35.22 21.24
C PHE A 455 19.90 -35.68 21.34
N GLY A 456 18.95 -34.74 21.19
CA GLY A 456 17.54 -35.06 20.93
C GLY A 456 16.54 -34.25 21.76
N GLN A 457 16.34 -32.98 21.42
CA GLN A 457 15.09 -32.25 21.73
C GLN A 457 14.68 -31.34 20.57
N PRO A 458 13.38 -31.19 20.30
CA PRO A 458 12.89 -30.39 19.17
C PRO A 458 13.07 -28.90 19.45
N HIS A 459 13.37 -28.16 18.39
CA HIS A 459 13.53 -26.71 18.36
C HIS A 459 12.39 -25.96 19.08
N SER A 460 12.60 -25.45 20.31
CA SER A 460 11.79 -24.38 20.92
C SER A 460 12.32 -23.88 22.28
N ALA A 461 13.64 -23.86 22.50
CA ALA A 461 14.23 -23.24 23.69
C ALA A 461 15.03 -21.99 23.31
N LEU A 462 14.33 -20.87 23.11
CA LEU A 462 14.93 -19.53 23.12
C LEU A 462 15.26 -19.15 24.58
N GLY A 463 16.23 -19.85 25.16
CA GLY A 463 16.74 -19.59 26.50
C GLY A 463 17.91 -18.62 26.47
N ALA A 464 17.62 -17.32 26.38
CA ALA A 464 18.61 -16.26 26.67
C ALA A 464 18.06 -15.19 27.65
N GLY A 465 16.83 -15.33 28.13
CA GLY A 465 16.27 -14.53 29.21
C GLY A 465 15.62 -15.45 30.24
N GLY A 466 15.66 -15.10 31.53
CA GLY A 466 15.15 -15.94 32.62
C GLY A 466 13.63 -16.24 32.60
N TYR A 467 12.90 -15.89 31.54
CA TYR A 467 11.45 -16.09 31.43
C TYR A 467 11.10 -17.24 30.47
N ARG A 468 9.94 -17.86 30.70
CA ARG A 468 9.32 -18.84 29.81
C ARG A 468 7.89 -18.41 29.52
N ILE A 469 7.50 -18.43 28.24
CA ILE A 469 6.11 -18.24 27.83
C ILE A 469 5.33 -19.52 28.18
N ASN A 470 4.15 -19.37 28.76
CA ASN A 470 3.32 -20.51 29.13
C ASN A 470 2.98 -21.38 27.90
N ALA A 471 3.19 -22.70 28.00
CA ALA A 471 2.94 -23.63 26.92
C ALA A 471 1.46 -23.70 26.54
N ASP A 472 0.55 -23.51 27.51
CA ASP A 472 -0.89 -23.50 27.25
C ASP A 472 -1.34 -22.27 26.45
N LEU A 473 -0.63 -21.13 26.57
CA LEU A 473 -0.85 -19.96 25.71
C LEU A 473 -0.47 -20.28 24.26
N ILE A 474 0.66 -20.96 24.05
CA ILE A 474 1.15 -21.32 22.72
C ILE A 474 0.25 -22.38 22.07
N ALA A 475 -0.23 -23.35 22.84
CA ALA A 475 -1.10 -24.41 22.36
C ALA A 475 -2.58 -23.99 22.29
N GLY A 476 -2.95 -22.85 22.88
CA GLY A 476 -4.33 -22.39 22.98
C GLY A 476 -5.22 -23.28 23.87
N THR A 477 -4.63 -23.95 24.85
CA THR A 477 -5.28 -24.95 25.70
C THR A 477 -5.54 -24.46 27.13
N GLY A 478 -6.27 -25.25 27.91
CA GLY A 478 -6.47 -24.99 29.34
C GLY A 478 -7.16 -23.66 29.61
N ALA A 479 -6.59 -22.85 30.51
CA ALA A 479 -7.14 -21.55 30.87
C ALA A 479 -7.06 -20.52 29.72
N PHE A 480 -6.16 -20.72 28.75
CA PHE A 480 -5.97 -19.81 27.60
C PHE A 480 -7.00 -19.98 26.50
N ALA A 481 -7.83 -21.02 26.56
CA ALA A 481 -9.01 -21.18 25.70
C ALA A 481 -10.19 -20.27 26.12
N GLN A 482 -10.15 -19.67 27.31
CA GLN A 482 -11.23 -18.86 27.85
C GLN A 482 -10.94 -17.37 27.67
N ALA A 483 -11.92 -16.59 27.21
CA ALA A 483 -11.77 -15.13 27.08
C ALA A 483 -11.38 -14.43 28.39
N ALA A 484 -11.83 -14.96 29.54
CA ALA A 484 -11.62 -14.39 30.86
C ALA A 484 -10.13 -14.14 31.18
N ILE A 485 -9.21 -14.98 30.68
CA ILE A 485 -7.78 -14.80 30.94
C ILE A 485 -7.22 -13.54 30.27
N TYR A 486 -7.75 -13.17 29.10
CA TYR A 486 -7.33 -11.98 28.34
C TYR A 486 -8.07 -10.73 28.85
N GLN A 487 -9.32 -10.88 29.27
CA GLN A 487 -10.11 -9.80 29.88
C GLN A 487 -9.46 -9.26 31.17
N ARG A 488 -8.66 -10.09 31.86
CA ARG A 488 -7.82 -9.65 32.98
C ARG A 488 -6.84 -8.54 32.59
N LEU A 489 -6.42 -8.48 31.33
CA LEU A 489 -5.44 -7.51 30.84
C LEU A 489 -6.02 -6.13 30.51
N TYR A 490 -7.31 -5.89 30.76
CA TYR A 490 -7.93 -4.58 30.59
C TYR A 490 -7.35 -3.49 31.50
#